data_AF-A0A6G1EC31-F1
#
_entry.id   AF-A0A6G1EC31-F1
#
_cell.length_a   1.000
_cell.length_b   1.000
_cell.length_c   1.000
_cell.angle_alpha   90.00
_cell.angle_beta   90.00
_cell.angle_gamma   90.00
#
_symmetry.space_group_name_H-M   'P 1'
#
loop_
_entity.id
_entity.type
_entity.pdbx_description
1 polymer ?
#
loop_
_entity_poly.entity_id
_entity_poly.type
_entity_poly.pdbx_seq_one_letter_code
_entity_poly.pdbx_strand_id
1 'polypeptide(L)'
;MDSDDDCCYYADDDIQGDGEDIVMDEDNVGLLDGGAPPPPEHRAVCWAITKESLAPAQQQDLSMVMNLVNIKRHNARALLAHHRWKMERIYDRWISF
;
A
#
# COMPACT_ATOMS: atom_id res chain seq x y z
N MET A 1 -14.54 38.43 20.02
CA MET A 1 -13.71 38.13 21.21
C MET A 1 -13.74 36.61 21.40
N ASP A 2 -13.49 35.83 20.34
CA ASP A 2 -12.19 35.57 19.70
C ASP A 2 -11.19 35.06 20.72
N SER A 3 -11.06 33.74 20.76
CA SER A 3 -9.88 33.08 21.31
C SER A 3 -9.29 32.30 20.16
N ASP A 4 -8.21 32.86 19.61
CA ASP A 4 -7.24 32.21 18.74
C ASP A 4 -6.95 30.81 19.27
N ASP A 5 -7.37 29.79 18.52
CA ASP A 5 -6.71 28.49 18.59
C ASP A 5 -5.77 28.43 17.39
N ASP A 6 -4.51 28.65 17.74
CA ASP A 6 -3.29 28.66 16.96
C ASP A 6 -3.18 27.39 16.11
N CYS A 7 -3.83 27.41 14.94
CA CYS A 7 -3.69 26.38 13.93
C CYS A 7 -2.34 26.57 13.27
N CYS A 8 -1.32 25.87 13.78
CA CYS A 8 0.02 25.80 13.23
C CYS A 8 -0.05 25.58 11.71
N TYR A 9 0.13 26.66 10.95
CA TYR A 9 0.39 26.61 9.52
C TYR A 9 1.71 25.84 9.36
N TYR A 10 1.67 24.70 8.65
CA TYR A 10 2.88 24.10 8.10
C TYR A 10 3.42 25.06 7.03
N ALA A 11 4.18 26.06 7.48
CA ALA A 11 5.16 26.72 6.65
C ALA A 11 6.35 25.75 6.55
N ASP A 12 6.29 24.83 5.58
CA ASP A 12 7.50 24.18 5.09
C ASP A 12 8.05 25.09 3.99
N ASP A 13 9.10 25.80 4.38
CA ASP A 13 9.93 26.67 3.57
C ASP A 13 10.40 26.01 2.25
N ASP A 14 10.58 26.87 1.26
CA ASP A 14 11.09 26.64 -0.09
C ASP A 14 12.18 25.54 -0.21
N ILE A 15 11.84 24.38 -0.79
CA ILE A 15 12.84 23.57 -1.48
C ILE A 15 13.09 24.21 -2.85
N GLN A 16 13.98 25.18 -2.84
CA GLN A 16 14.67 25.69 -4.02
C GLN A 16 15.68 24.63 -4.48
N GLY A 17 15.17 23.63 -5.22
CA GLY A 17 15.99 22.68 -5.98
C GLY A 17 16.37 23.28 -7.32
N ASP A 18 17.48 24.02 -7.34
CA ASP A 18 18.27 24.27 -8.55
C ASP A 18 19.13 23.01 -8.85
N GLY A 19 19.25 22.67 -10.13
CA GLY A 19 19.96 21.48 -10.63
C GLY A 19 18.99 20.39 -11.07
N GLU A 20 18.96 19.91 -12.32
CA GLU A 20 19.96 19.91 -13.38
C GLU A 20 19.22 19.57 -14.69
N ASP A 21 19.57 20.25 -15.76
CA ASP A 21 19.04 20.00 -17.10
C ASP A 21 19.42 18.56 -17.48
N ILE A 22 18.44 17.66 -17.56
CA ILE A 22 18.69 16.27 -17.95
C ILE A 22 19.00 16.30 -19.44
N VAL A 23 20.28 16.46 -19.76
CA VAL A 23 20.80 16.24 -21.12
C VAL A 23 20.49 14.80 -21.49
N MET A 24 19.50 14.63 -22.37
CA MET A 24 19.27 13.34 -23.01
C MET A 24 20.46 13.12 -23.94
N ASP A 25 21.42 12.33 -23.46
CA ASP A 25 22.53 11.82 -24.27
C ASP A 25 21.93 11.03 -25.46
N GLU A 26 22.05 11.62 -26.65
CA GLU A 26 21.45 11.13 -27.90
C GLU A 26 22.26 9.97 -28.52
N ASP A 27 23.21 9.40 -27.78
CA ASP A 27 24.26 8.53 -28.33
C ASP A 27 24.20 7.06 -27.86
N ASN A 28 23.08 6.58 -27.31
CA ASN A 28 22.87 5.13 -27.11
C ASN A 28 22.16 4.46 -28.31
N VAL A 29 22.70 4.64 -29.51
CA VAL A 29 22.45 3.74 -30.67
C VAL A 29 23.30 2.46 -30.53
N GLY A 30 23.12 1.76 -29.42
CA GLY A 30 23.78 0.49 -29.12
C GLY A 30 23.13 -0.67 -29.85
N LEU A 31 23.55 -0.88 -31.09
CA LEU A 31 23.71 -2.19 -31.75
C LEU A 31 22.54 -3.19 -31.58
N LEU A 32 21.61 -3.19 -32.55
CA LEU A 32 20.67 -4.28 -32.78
C LEU A 32 21.45 -5.52 -33.27
N ASP A 33 22.13 -6.22 -32.36
CA ASP A 33 22.75 -7.51 -32.63
C ASP A 33 21.66 -8.59 -32.62
N GLY A 34 21.38 -9.13 -33.80
CA GLY A 34 20.38 -10.17 -33.98
C GLY A 34 20.83 -11.48 -33.34
N GLY A 35 20.09 -11.96 -32.33
CA GLY A 35 20.46 -13.25 -31.75
C GLY A 35 19.72 -13.73 -30.50
N ALA A 36 18.41 -13.51 -30.35
CA ALA A 36 17.48 -14.38 -29.59
C ALA A 36 16.12 -13.69 -29.48
N PRO A 37 14.98 -14.42 -29.57
CA PRO A 37 13.72 -13.89 -29.07
C PRO A 37 13.91 -13.56 -27.57
N PRO A 38 13.37 -12.44 -27.08
CA PRO A 38 13.41 -12.13 -25.65
C PRO A 38 12.87 -13.33 -24.87
N PRO A 39 13.45 -13.67 -23.71
CA PRO A 39 12.88 -14.69 -22.84
C PRO A 39 11.40 -14.36 -22.63
N PRO A 40 10.50 -15.36 -22.59
CA PRO A 40 9.08 -15.09 -22.45
C PRO A 40 8.90 -14.19 -21.24
N GLU A 41 8.51 -12.94 -21.48
CA GLU A 41 8.17 -12.02 -20.42
C GLU A 41 7.16 -12.78 -19.57
N HIS A 42 7.52 -13.04 -18.31
CA HIS A 42 6.55 -13.47 -17.31
C HIS A 42 5.55 -12.32 -17.23
N ARG A 43 4.54 -12.36 -18.11
CA ARG A 43 3.46 -11.38 -18.14
C ARG A 43 2.87 -11.42 -16.75
N ALA A 44 3.08 -10.33 -16.01
CA ALA A 44 2.48 -10.19 -14.70
C ALA A 44 0.97 -10.33 -14.90
N VAL A 45 0.41 -11.38 -14.30
CA VAL A 45 -1.04 -11.59 -14.31
C VAL A 45 -1.60 -10.60 -13.28
N CYS A 46 -1.97 -9.42 -13.76
CA CYS A 46 -2.60 -8.40 -12.94
C CYS A 46 -4.11 -8.65 -12.88
N TRP A 47 -4.65 -8.87 -11.68
CA TRP A 47 -6.08 -8.89 -11.44
C TRP A 47 -6.54 -7.58 -10.81
N ALA A 48 -7.57 -6.97 -11.39
CA ALA A 48 -8.18 -5.77 -10.85
C ALA A 48 -9.14 -6.13 -9.71
N ILE A 49 -9.00 -5.47 -8.58
CA ILE A 49 -9.92 -5.62 -7.45
C ILE A 49 -11.10 -4.67 -7.67
N THR A 50 -12.32 -5.22 -7.76
CA THR A 50 -13.54 -4.40 -7.83
C THR A 50 -14.01 -4.04 -6.42
N LYS A 51 -14.68 -2.89 -6.27
CA LYS A 51 -15.27 -2.49 -4.98
C LYS A 51 -16.22 -3.56 -4.42
N GLU A 52 -16.96 -4.22 -5.31
CA GLU A 52 -17.91 -5.28 -4.95
C GLU A 52 -17.23 -6.56 -4.48
N SER A 53 -15.97 -6.80 -4.85
CA SER A 53 -15.17 -7.90 -4.30
C SER A 53 -14.49 -7.53 -2.99
N LEU A 54 -14.05 -6.28 -2.84
CA LEU A 54 -13.28 -5.83 -1.69
C LEU A 54 -14.13 -5.71 -0.42
N ALA A 55 -15.30 -5.07 -0.52
CA ALA A 55 -16.18 -4.85 0.63
C ALA A 55 -16.62 -6.16 1.33
N PRO A 56 -17.14 -7.18 0.62
CA PRO A 56 -17.51 -8.44 1.27
C PRO A 56 -16.30 -9.19 1.83
N ALA A 57 -15.16 -9.17 1.15
CA ALA A 57 -13.93 -9.78 1.67
C ALA A 57 -13.51 -9.13 3.01
N GLN A 58 -13.46 -7.79 3.06
CA GLN A 58 -13.14 -7.07 4.29
C GLN A 58 -14.15 -7.31 5.42
N GLN A 59 -15.43 -7.47 5.07
CA GLN A 59 -16.47 -7.75 6.06
C GLN A 59 -16.38 -9.17 6.61
N GLN A 60 -16.03 -10.13 5.77
CA GLN A 60 -15.78 -11.51 6.19
C GLN A 60 -14.58 -11.59 7.14
N ASP A 61 -13.44 -10.98 6.77
CA ASP A 61 -12.24 -10.96 7.62
C ASP A 61 -12.54 -10.34 8.99
N LEU A 62 -13.28 -9.23 9.00
CA LEU A 62 -13.68 -8.56 10.23
C LEU A 62 -14.63 -9.40 11.08
N SER A 63 -15.61 -10.08 10.47
CA SER A 63 -16.48 -11.01 11.20
C SER A 63 -15.67 -12.16 11.81
N MET A 64 -14.69 -12.69 11.07
CA MET A 64 -13.85 -13.79 11.52
C MET A 64 -12.98 -13.38 12.72
N VAL A 65 -12.36 -12.20 12.69
CA VAL A 65 -11.60 -11.66 13.83
C VAL A 65 -12.51 -11.38 15.04
N MET A 66 -13.69 -10.82 14.82
CA MET A 66 -14.65 -10.58 15.91
C MET A 66 -15.03 -11.88 16.61
N ASN A 67 -15.26 -12.96 15.86
CA ASN A 67 -15.63 -14.25 16.41
C ASN A 67 -14.44 -15.00 17.05
N LEU A 68 -13.26 -14.95 16.43
CA LEU A 68 -12.05 -15.60 16.94
C LEU A 68 -11.63 -15.03 18.30
N VAL A 69 -11.62 -13.69 18.38
CA VAL A 69 -11.07 -12.96 19.54
C VAL A 69 -12.16 -12.54 20.53
N ASN A 70 -13.44 -12.74 20.17
CA ASN A 70 -14.63 -12.32 20.92
C ASN A 70 -14.61 -10.83 21.32
N ILE A 71 -14.41 -9.96 20.33
CA ILE A 71 -14.28 -8.50 20.52
C ILE A 71 -15.29 -7.70 19.70
N LYS A 72 -15.51 -6.46 20.12
CA LYS A 72 -16.35 -5.50 19.40
C LYS A 72 -15.70 -5.07 18.07
N ARG A 73 -16.55 -4.69 17.11
CA ARG A 73 -16.16 -4.28 15.74
C ARG A 73 -15.06 -3.23 15.68
N HIS A 74 -15.09 -2.20 16.52
CA HIS A 74 -14.07 -1.14 16.50
C HIS A 74 -12.68 -1.67 16.89
N ASN A 75 -12.61 -2.55 17.90
CA ASN A 75 -11.37 -3.21 18.31
C ASN A 75 -10.86 -4.16 17.21
N ALA A 76 -11.76 -4.91 16.57
CA ALA A 76 -11.40 -5.77 15.44
C ALA A 76 -10.83 -4.96 14.26
N ARG A 77 -11.41 -3.81 13.92
CA ARG A 77 -10.86 -2.89 12.90
C ARG A 77 -9.46 -2.39 13.27
N ALA A 78 -9.27 -1.98 14.52
CA ALA A 78 -7.97 -1.51 14.99
C ALA A 78 -6.90 -2.62 14.91
N LEU A 79 -7.24 -3.86 15.30
CA LEU A 79 -6.34 -5.01 15.19
C LEU A 79 -5.99 -5.35 13.74
N LEU A 80 -7.00 -5.40 12.85
CA LEU A 80 -6.78 -5.64 11.43
C LEU A 80 -5.86 -4.58 10.82
N ALA A 81 -6.06 -3.30 11.15
CA ALA A 81 -5.19 -2.22 10.71
C ALA A 81 -3.76 -2.36 11.26
N HIS A 82 -3.61 -2.68 12.55
CA HIS A 82 -2.31 -2.87 13.21
C HIS A 82 -1.51 -4.01 12.57
N HIS A 83 -2.18 -5.11 12.19
CA HIS A 83 -1.56 -6.25 11.52
C HIS A 83 -1.47 -6.09 10.00
N ARG A 84 -1.78 -4.90 9.45
CA ARG A 84 -1.80 -4.61 8.00
C ARG A 84 -2.65 -5.62 7.21
N TRP A 85 -3.79 -6.02 7.78
CA TRP A 85 -4.71 -7.03 7.25
C TRP A 85 -4.09 -8.42 7.03
N LYS A 86 -2.93 -8.72 7.64
CA LYS A 86 -2.33 -10.07 7.61
C LYS A 86 -2.97 -10.95 8.67
N MET A 87 -4.01 -11.67 8.28
CA MET A 87 -4.79 -12.55 9.16
C MET A 87 -3.93 -13.62 9.86
N GLU A 88 -2.92 -14.16 9.17
CA GLU A 88 -1.96 -15.13 9.71
C GLU A 88 -1.35 -14.68 11.04
N ARG A 89 -0.96 -13.40 11.16
CA ARG A 89 -0.33 -12.86 12.38
C ARG A 89 -1.30 -12.79 13.56
N ILE A 90 -2.60 -12.67 13.27
CA ILE A 90 -3.65 -12.66 14.28
C ILE A 90 -3.89 -14.10 14.74
N TYR A 91 -3.96 -15.07 13.81
CA TYR A 91 -4.11 -16.49 14.12
C TYR A 91 -2.94 -17.07 14.89
N ASP A 92 -1.71 -16.81 14.47
CA ASP A 92 -0.49 -17.31 15.13
C ASP A 92 -0.43 -16.87 16.59
N ARG A 93 -0.82 -15.62 16.87
CA ARG A 93 -0.87 -15.09 18.23
C ARG A 93 -2.03 -15.67 19.05
N TRP A 94 -3.13 -16.06 18.40
CA TRP A 94 -4.33 -16.57 19.08
C TRP A 94 -4.30 -18.08 19.34
N ILE A 95 -3.76 -18.87 18.41
CA ILE A 95 -3.69 -20.34 18.51
C ILE A 95 -2.52 -20.80 19.41
N SER A 96 -1.52 -19.94 19.64
CA SER A 96 -0.37 -20.24 20.51
C SER A 96 -0.63 -20.06 22.02
N PHE A 97 -1.89 -19.94 22.44
CA PHE A 97 -2.35 -19.87 23.85
C PHE A 97 -3.19 -21.10 24.20
#